data_AF-A0A424YZC0-F1
#
_entry.id   AF-A0A424YZC0-F1
#
_cell.length_a   1.000
_cell.length_b   1.000
_cell.length_c   1.000
_cell.angle_alpha   90.00
_cell.angle_beta   90.00
_cell.angle_gamma   90.00
#
_symmetry.space_group_name_H-M   'P 1'
#
loop_
_entity.id
_entity.type
_entity.pdbx_description
1 polymer ?
#
loop_
_entity_poly.entity_id
_entity_poly.type
_entity_poly.pdbx_seq_one_letter_code
_entity_poly.pdbx_strand_id
1 'polypeptide(L)'
;MDFQIKTLETFDPFESLKYEQKNTDEILDFRIIDFKLLCSNIKPPKTKIYERKDFNLFYIDDFFVKNYDTIIQKFIIEIYPKTQKENFIIRFKSNANLTYLKAYITFMDDFQYYPNLKFDLLQNIYKTMIKRKFLILRLDKKIYKKIDKFVLSMQKNQSIKKLNLAIAKGVDKIEHKKIDEIIFHKDIDEIYTNNNLTEEEKKYKSIQKNELLFEYIYKILGKEGRNLKGEILHINPINFLQNPFIIKDESIYTQELDDRIQYFSANHGFLNKDHIGYSIINDTNLSKISYLNQNTTKLNTINMQASNIKINANIGSVQVYAKNMSIKGSTHTNSEIFAENIYIKTHKGNLQADTVYINNLEYGNVVAKNVFVENCTGGTIKAENIYIYNLLTNNILYPRKNLIIANDLKSNNSVNIFPLFPMKNQYDQEYENMKNLYLKVKNKLYTTINKMHNYYDYLIKNQIKIIKFQQIKNPHTIEKYNELSGSYKRFIKLKHDISTKLSCLDEMIYKVKIYIQTQNIGQNNFLKFYPKSYNENELKHLISPKDYKRVFYLEKEQEKNYIKSNNDYNENEIKKIKALFKDLRKNNL
;
A
#
# COMPACT_ATOMS: atom_id res chain seq x y z
N MET A 1 49.26 40.49 14.78
CA MET A 1 48.03 41.09 14.20
C MET A 1 46.90 40.47 14.97
N ASP A 2 46.14 41.28 15.69
CA ASP A 2 45.01 40.79 16.49
C ASP A 2 43.97 40.15 15.57
N PHE A 3 43.44 38.98 15.94
CA PHE A 3 42.51 38.27 15.06
C PHE A 3 41.18 39.03 14.96
N GLN A 4 40.77 39.36 13.74
CA GLN A 4 39.49 40.02 13.50
C GLN A 4 38.34 39.00 13.56
N ILE A 5 37.32 39.29 14.38
CA ILE A 5 36.12 38.47 14.50
C ILE A 5 35.50 38.21 13.13
N LYS A 6 35.20 36.93 12.84
CA LYS A 6 34.74 36.49 11.53
C LYS A 6 33.48 35.63 11.63
N THR A 7 32.48 35.96 10.83
CA THR A 7 31.24 35.18 10.69
C THR A 7 31.27 34.37 9.41
N LEU A 8 30.97 33.07 9.49
CA LEU A 8 30.93 32.18 8.33
C LEU A 8 29.85 31.10 8.45
N GLU A 9 29.47 30.52 7.31
CA GLU A 9 28.51 29.41 7.22
C GLU A 9 29.24 28.10 6.88
N THR A 10 29.03 27.03 7.66
CA THR A 10 29.78 25.78 7.56
C THR A 10 28.94 24.57 7.96
N PHE A 11 29.27 23.38 7.43
CA PHE A 11 28.72 22.11 7.91
C PHE A 11 29.49 21.54 9.11
N ASP A 12 30.75 21.95 9.29
CA ASP A 12 31.60 21.51 10.39
C ASP A 12 32.32 22.71 11.04
N PRO A 13 31.75 23.26 12.14
CA PRO A 13 32.35 24.35 12.89
C PRO A 13 33.75 24.09 13.43
N PHE A 14 34.08 22.85 13.79
CA PHE A 14 35.38 22.53 14.37
C PHE A 14 36.47 22.51 13.31
N GLU A 15 36.19 22.00 12.12
CA GLU A 15 37.11 22.09 10.99
C GLU A 15 37.29 23.55 10.53
N SER A 16 36.23 24.35 10.51
CA SER A 16 36.34 25.80 10.22
C SER A 16 37.17 26.54 11.28
N LEU A 17 37.00 26.23 12.57
CA LEU A 17 37.83 26.80 13.63
C LEU A 17 39.30 26.40 13.45
N LYS A 18 39.58 25.12 13.19
CA LYS A 18 40.93 24.59 12.99
C LYS A 18 41.63 25.23 11.79
N TYR A 19 40.88 25.56 10.74
CA TYR A 19 41.40 26.27 9.58
C TYR A 19 41.83 27.70 9.95
N GLU A 20 40.98 28.47 10.63
CA GLU A 20 41.32 29.84 11.04
C GLU A 20 42.44 29.88 12.09
N GLN A 21 42.46 28.91 13.01
CA GLN A 21 43.49 28.79 14.05
C GLN A 21 44.91 28.63 13.49
N LYS A 22 45.08 28.11 12.26
CA LYS A 22 46.40 28.00 11.63
C LYS A 22 46.98 29.34 11.18
N ASN A 23 46.15 30.38 11.11
CA ASN A 23 46.52 31.69 10.58
C ASN A 23 46.81 32.72 11.69
N THR A 24 46.79 32.31 12.96
CA THR A 24 47.04 33.20 14.11
C THR A 24 47.60 32.41 15.30
N ASP A 25 48.44 33.07 16.10
CA ASP A 25 48.99 32.54 17.35
C ASP A 25 48.00 32.68 18.53
N GLU A 26 46.94 33.47 18.37
CA GLU A 26 45.87 33.59 19.37
C GLU A 26 45.04 32.31 19.44
N ILE A 27 44.69 31.86 20.66
CA ILE A 27 43.78 30.73 20.83
C ILE A 27 42.38 31.20 20.43
N LEU A 28 41.79 30.57 19.42
CA LEU A 28 40.46 30.90 18.92
C LEU A 28 39.38 30.02 19.54
N ASP A 29 38.16 30.54 19.55
CA ASP A 29 36.94 29.82 19.84
C ASP A 29 35.82 30.27 18.89
N PHE A 30 34.68 29.60 18.89
CA PHE A 30 33.52 30.01 18.09
C PHE A 30 32.23 30.02 18.90
N ARG A 31 31.22 30.75 18.43
CA ARG A 31 29.85 30.68 18.92
C ARG A 31 28.89 30.39 17.78
N ILE A 32 27.87 29.59 18.07
CA ILE A 32 26.80 29.29 17.12
C ILE A 32 25.81 30.45 17.17
N ILE A 33 25.65 31.13 16.03
CA ILE A 33 24.72 32.24 15.85
C ILE A 33 23.35 31.69 15.42
N ASP A 34 23.35 30.86 14.38
CA ASP A 34 22.14 30.21 13.89
C ASP A 34 22.48 28.91 13.14
N PHE A 35 21.46 28.19 12.68
CA PHE A 35 21.65 27.06 11.76
C PHE A 35 20.45 26.89 10.83
N LYS A 36 20.69 26.24 9.70
CA LYS A 36 19.70 25.80 8.73
C LYS A 36 19.67 24.29 8.65
N LEU A 37 18.53 23.73 8.28
CA LEU A 37 18.40 22.29 8.01
C LEU A 37 18.37 22.06 6.51
N LEU A 38 19.25 21.19 6.03
CA LEU A 38 19.20 20.64 4.68
C LEU A 38 18.58 19.24 4.78
N CYS A 39 17.40 19.08 4.19
CA CYS A 39 16.67 17.82 4.22
C CYS A 39 16.54 17.25 2.80
N SER A 40 16.72 15.94 2.64
CA SER A 40 16.63 15.27 1.33
C SER A 40 15.92 13.92 1.35
N ASN A 41 15.28 13.58 0.24
CA ASN A 41 14.75 12.25 -0.09
C ASN A 41 15.48 11.67 -1.29
N ILE A 42 15.63 10.35 -1.31
CA ILE A 42 16.24 9.58 -2.39
C ILE A 42 15.18 9.23 -3.44
N LYS A 43 13.93 8.92 -3.02
CA LYS A 43 12.84 8.51 -3.94
C LYS A 43 11.46 9.03 -3.48
N PRO A 44 10.87 10.04 -4.15
CA PRO A 44 11.44 10.82 -5.25
C PRO A 44 12.57 11.74 -4.76
N PRO A 45 13.56 12.06 -5.63
CA PRO A 45 14.61 13.00 -5.28
C PRO A 45 14.01 14.36 -4.96
N LYS A 46 14.17 14.80 -3.72
CA LYS A 46 13.64 16.08 -3.24
C LYS A 46 14.58 16.63 -2.19
N THR A 47 14.97 17.90 -2.34
CA THR A 47 15.75 18.62 -1.35
C THR A 47 15.00 19.86 -0.89
N LYS A 48 15.06 20.16 0.41
CA LYS A 48 14.48 21.40 0.95
C LYS A 48 15.35 21.94 2.08
N ILE A 49 15.52 23.26 2.08
CA ILE A 49 16.18 23.99 3.17
C ILE A 49 15.09 24.54 4.10
N TYR A 50 15.30 24.38 5.39
CA TYR A 50 14.45 24.98 6.43
C TYR A 50 15.26 25.93 7.29
N GLU A 51 14.63 27.05 7.60
CA GLU A 51 15.15 28.08 8.49
C GLU A 51 14.46 27.98 9.85
N ARG A 52 14.98 28.75 10.82
CA ARG A 52 14.52 28.71 12.22
C ARG A 52 13.02 28.87 12.41
N LYS A 53 12.36 29.70 11.60
CA LYS A 53 10.90 29.91 11.61
C LYS A 53 10.09 28.63 11.38
N ASP A 54 10.66 27.65 10.68
CA ASP A 54 9.99 26.41 10.29
C ASP A 54 10.30 25.24 11.23
N PHE A 55 11.22 25.39 12.20
CA PHE A 55 11.69 24.28 13.03
C PHE A 55 10.61 23.66 13.90
N ASN A 56 9.53 24.39 14.19
CA ASN A 56 8.37 23.87 14.89
C ASN A 56 7.75 22.65 14.21
N LEU A 57 7.88 22.52 12.87
CA LEU A 57 7.41 21.36 12.13
C LEU A 57 8.09 20.06 12.58
N PHE A 58 9.40 20.13 12.87
CA PHE A 58 10.18 18.97 13.30
C PHE A 58 9.90 18.57 14.76
N TYR A 59 9.15 19.36 15.53
CA TYR A 59 8.65 18.93 16.84
C TYR A 59 7.40 18.03 16.75
N ILE A 60 6.88 17.80 15.55
CA ILE A 60 5.86 16.78 15.28
C ILE A 60 6.58 15.48 14.92
N ASP A 61 6.38 14.42 15.70
CA ASP A 61 7.13 13.17 15.58
C ASP A 61 7.01 12.55 14.18
N ASP A 62 5.80 12.49 13.62
CA ASP A 62 5.58 11.98 12.26
C ASP A 62 6.36 12.78 11.20
N PHE A 63 6.42 14.11 11.32
CA PHE A 63 7.13 14.96 10.38
C PHE A 63 8.64 14.73 10.45
N PHE A 64 9.18 14.64 11.67
CA PHE A 64 10.61 14.40 11.89
C PHE A 64 11.06 13.03 11.37
N VAL A 65 10.20 12.01 11.48
CA VAL A 65 10.55 10.65 11.06
C VAL A 65 10.37 10.45 9.55
N LYS A 66 9.20 10.81 8.99
CA LYS A 66 8.73 10.28 7.69
C LYS A 66 8.98 11.17 6.47
N ASN A 67 9.23 12.46 6.65
CA ASN A 67 9.21 13.40 5.52
C ASN A 67 10.48 13.44 4.68
N TYR A 68 11.63 13.11 5.29
CA TYR A 68 12.94 13.24 4.68
C TYR A 68 13.84 12.06 5.06
N ASP A 69 14.53 11.43 4.13
CA ASP A 69 15.49 10.36 4.42
C ASP A 69 16.65 10.90 5.28
N THR A 70 17.21 12.06 4.90
CA THR A 70 18.34 12.68 5.61
C THR A 70 18.02 14.08 6.13
N ILE A 71 18.63 14.43 7.27
CA ILE A 71 18.57 15.76 7.89
C ILE A 71 19.98 16.16 8.30
N ILE A 72 20.51 17.22 7.70
CA ILE A 72 21.85 17.76 7.97
C ILE A 72 21.74 19.21 8.44
N GLN A 73 22.61 19.62 9.36
CA GLN A 73 22.67 21.01 9.84
C GLN A 73 23.81 21.76 9.17
N LYS A 74 23.50 22.96 8.66
CA LYS A 74 24.48 23.95 8.22
C LYS A 74 24.48 25.08 9.24
N PHE A 75 25.61 25.35 9.87
CA PHE A 75 25.73 26.30 10.98
C PHE A 75 26.23 27.65 10.47
N ILE A 76 25.72 28.72 11.07
CA ILE A 76 26.28 30.07 11.00
C ILE A 76 27.02 30.29 12.31
N ILE A 77 28.34 30.44 12.23
CA ILE A 77 29.20 30.59 13.39
C ILE A 77 29.96 31.91 13.32
N GLU A 78 30.34 32.41 14.49
CA GLU A 78 31.25 33.53 14.64
C GLU A 78 32.49 33.07 15.41
N ILE A 79 33.67 33.27 14.82
CA ILE A 79 34.97 32.89 15.38
C ILE A 79 35.61 34.12 16.02
N TYR A 80 36.14 33.96 17.23
CA TYR A 80 36.69 35.04 18.05
C TYR A 80 37.88 34.57 18.91
N PRO A 81 38.76 35.48 19.38
CA PRO A 81 39.84 35.15 20.31
C PRO A 81 39.31 34.70 21.67
N LYS A 82 39.80 33.57 22.19
CA LYS A 82 39.35 32.99 23.45
C LYS A 82 39.92 33.80 24.63
N THR A 83 39.05 34.54 25.32
CA THR A 83 39.43 35.41 26.45
C THR A 83 39.25 34.76 27.83
N GLN A 84 38.47 33.69 27.93
CA GLN A 84 38.16 33.04 29.22
C GLN A 84 38.32 31.52 29.16
N LYS A 85 38.78 30.95 30.27
CA LYS A 85 38.82 29.51 30.49
C LYS A 85 37.48 29.05 31.07
N GLU A 86 36.93 27.99 30.52
CA GLU A 86 35.65 27.43 30.97
C GLU A 86 35.89 26.62 32.26
N ASN A 87 35.40 27.12 33.39
CA ASN A 87 35.54 26.46 34.70
C ASN A 87 34.43 25.43 34.98
N PHE A 88 33.91 24.78 33.94
CA PHE A 88 32.94 23.71 34.04
C PHE A 88 33.10 22.68 32.91
N ILE A 89 32.67 21.44 33.17
CA ILE A 89 32.73 20.35 32.20
C ILE A 89 31.32 19.85 31.91
N ILE A 90 31.01 19.65 30.62
CA ILE A 90 29.76 19.05 30.16
C ILE A 90 30.01 17.63 29.66
N ARG A 91 29.28 16.66 30.23
CA ARG A 91 29.26 15.26 29.77
C ARG A 91 27.86 14.87 29.34
N PHE A 92 27.73 14.24 28.18
CA PHE A 92 26.44 13.73 27.71
C PHE A 92 26.31 12.22 27.89
N LYS A 93 25.13 11.78 28.34
CA LYS A 93 24.69 10.38 28.26
C LYS A 93 23.44 10.27 27.38
N SER A 94 23.39 9.23 26.57
CA SER A 94 22.23 8.90 25.74
C SER A 94 21.71 7.50 26.07
N ASN A 95 20.47 7.22 25.69
CA ASN A 95 19.96 5.85 25.66
C ASN A 95 20.54 5.06 24.47
N ALA A 96 20.34 3.74 24.43
CA ALA A 96 20.87 2.85 23.40
C ALA A 96 20.51 3.31 21.96
N ASN A 97 19.25 3.73 21.76
CA ASN A 97 18.76 4.19 20.46
C ASN A 97 19.17 5.63 20.10
N LEU A 98 19.90 6.34 20.97
CA LEU A 98 20.29 7.74 20.78
C LEU A 98 19.11 8.71 20.59
N THR A 99 17.92 8.37 21.07
CA THR A 99 16.70 9.18 20.98
C THR A 99 16.49 10.07 22.18
N TYR A 100 17.31 9.95 23.21
CA TYR A 100 17.23 10.79 24.39
C TYR A 100 18.63 11.18 24.86
N LEU A 101 18.83 12.48 25.10
CA LEU A 101 20.12 13.04 25.48
C LEU A 101 20.02 13.79 26.81
N LYS A 102 20.88 13.44 27.77
CA LYS A 102 21.05 14.12 29.05
C LYS A 102 22.44 14.72 29.17
N ALA A 103 22.52 15.94 29.70
CA ALA A 103 23.77 16.57 30.10
C ALA A 103 23.98 16.49 31.60
N TYR A 104 25.24 16.28 31.97
CA TYR A 104 25.79 16.33 33.32
C TYR A 104 26.85 17.41 33.30
N ILE A 105 26.56 18.54 33.93
CA ILE A 105 27.45 19.69 34.01
C ILE A 105 28.05 19.72 35.41
N THR A 106 29.37 19.77 35.48
CA THR A 106 30.13 19.83 36.74
C THR A 106 30.94 21.12 36.77
N PHE A 107 30.75 21.92 37.81
CA PHE A 107 31.48 23.17 38.03
C PHE A 107 32.71 22.88 38.88
N MET A 108 33.83 23.52 38.56
CA MET A 108 35.09 23.38 39.31
C MET A 108 35.01 24.10 40.66
N ASP A 109 35.91 23.76 41.58
CA ASP A 109 35.90 24.29 42.95
C ASP A 109 36.17 25.80 43.01
N ASP A 110 36.90 26.33 42.04
CA ASP A 110 37.22 27.76 41.85
C ASP A 110 36.17 28.51 41.01
N PHE A 111 35.04 27.89 40.68
CA PHE A 111 34.02 28.51 39.85
C PHE A 111 33.34 29.68 40.58
N GLN A 112 33.35 30.85 39.94
CA GLN A 112 32.60 32.03 40.38
C GLN A 112 31.51 32.39 39.38
N TYR A 113 30.34 32.79 39.90
CA TYR A 113 29.24 33.24 39.04
C TYR A 113 29.62 34.48 38.24
N TYR A 114 29.19 34.52 36.97
CA TYR A 114 29.33 35.69 36.10
C TYR A 114 28.10 35.88 35.20
N PRO A 115 27.81 37.12 34.75
CA PRO A 115 26.57 37.46 34.03
C PRO A 115 26.27 36.60 32.79
N ASN A 116 27.30 36.25 32.01
CA ASN A 116 27.16 35.54 30.74
C ASN A 116 27.05 34.00 30.86
N LEU A 117 27.03 33.45 32.07
CA LEU A 117 27.03 32.00 32.32
C LEU A 117 25.93 31.24 31.54
N LYS A 118 24.72 31.81 31.45
CA LYS A 118 23.62 31.20 30.68
C LYS A 118 24.01 30.96 29.23
N PHE A 119 24.60 31.99 28.60
CA PHE A 119 24.99 31.94 27.20
C PHE A 119 26.10 30.92 27.00
N ASP A 120 27.12 30.92 27.85
CA ASP A 120 28.25 30.01 27.74
C ASP A 120 27.86 28.55 27.97
N LEU A 121 26.92 28.28 28.90
CA LEU A 121 26.35 26.95 29.09
C LEU A 121 25.64 26.47 27.81
N LEU A 122 24.83 27.32 27.19
CA LEU A 122 24.14 26.98 25.94
C LEU A 122 25.13 26.73 24.79
N GLN A 123 26.11 27.62 24.61
CA GLN A 123 27.14 27.47 23.57
C GLN A 123 27.95 26.20 23.78
N ASN A 124 28.36 25.89 25.02
CA ASN A 124 29.08 24.65 25.32
C ASN A 124 28.23 23.40 25.08
N ILE A 125 26.93 23.43 25.41
CA ILE A 125 26.00 22.35 25.05
C ILE A 125 25.98 22.17 23.53
N TYR A 126 25.83 23.24 22.75
CA TYR A 126 25.79 23.20 21.29
C TYR A 126 27.09 22.67 20.68
N LYS A 127 28.25 23.19 21.11
CA LYS A 127 29.58 22.69 20.72
C LYS A 127 29.73 21.20 21.02
N THR A 128 29.31 20.77 22.21
CA THR A 128 29.37 19.35 22.60
C THR A 128 28.43 18.48 21.76
N MET A 129 27.25 18.99 21.37
CA MET A 129 26.33 18.29 20.48
C MET A 129 26.94 18.12 19.09
N ILE A 130 27.46 19.22 18.50
CA ILE A 130 28.11 19.22 17.18
C ILE A 130 29.30 18.25 17.17
N LYS A 131 30.18 18.33 18.17
CA LYS A 131 31.36 17.46 18.29
C LYS A 131 30.99 15.97 18.31
N ARG A 132 29.82 15.62 18.88
CA ARG A 132 29.29 14.25 18.94
C ARG A 132 28.31 13.92 17.81
N LYS A 133 28.16 14.81 16.83
CA LYS A 133 27.25 14.70 15.67
C LYS A 133 25.77 14.61 16.04
N PHE A 134 25.37 15.16 17.18
CA PHE A 134 23.95 15.30 17.53
C PHE A 134 23.37 16.57 16.90
N LEU A 135 22.13 16.47 16.43
CA LEU A 135 21.39 17.58 15.89
C LEU A 135 21.05 18.59 17.00
N ILE A 136 21.34 19.88 16.81
CA ILE A 136 20.79 21.00 17.61
C ILE A 136 19.31 21.27 17.24
N LEU A 137 18.58 20.20 16.94
CA LEU A 137 17.14 20.20 16.69
C LEU A 137 16.49 19.35 17.78
N ARG A 138 15.18 19.49 18.00
CA ARG A 138 14.44 18.71 19.02
C ARG A 138 14.97 18.90 20.46
N LEU A 139 15.47 20.10 20.77
CA LEU A 139 15.84 20.47 22.13
C LEU A 139 14.61 20.40 23.05
N ASP A 140 14.79 20.06 24.32
CA ASP A 140 13.71 20.12 25.31
C ASP A 140 13.15 21.55 25.33
N LYS A 141 11.84 21.70 25.08
CA LYS A 141 11.16 23.01 25.06
C LYS A 141 11.34 23.80 26.35
N LYS A 142 11.66 23.13 27.46
CA LYS A 142 11.91 23.73 28.78
C LYS A 142 13.39 23.97 29.07
N ILE A 143 14.32 23.66 28.15
CA ILE A 143 15.77 23.74 28.40
C ILE A 143 16.20 25.15 28.82
N TYR A 144 15.77 26.18 28.08
CA TYR A 144 16.10 27.58 28.39
C TYR A 144 15.60 27.97 29.78
N LYS A 145 14.35 27.65 30.11
CA LYS A 145 13.75 27.91 31.43
C LYS A 145 14.46 27.16 32.56
N LYS A 146 14.94 25.93 32.30
CA LYS A 146 15.69 25.14 33.29
C LYS A 146 17.06 25.75 33.56
N ILE A 147 17.76 26.18 32.52
CA ILE A 147 19.06 26.88 32.65
C ILE A 147 18.84 28.22 33.36
N ASP A 148 17.80 28.98 33.02
CA ASP A 148 17.46 30.24 33.71
C ASP A 148 17.28 30.02 35.21
N LYS A 149 16.45 29.04 35.60
CA LYS A 149 16.23 28.70 37.01
C LYS A 149 17.53 28.29 37.71
N PHE A 150 18.38 27.53 37.03
CA PHE A 150 19.67 27.11 37.57
C PHE A 150 20.60 28.30 37.81
N VAL A 151 20.75 29.18 36.82
CA VAL A 151 21.60 30.38 36.91
C VAL A 151 21.13 31.28 38.06
N LEU A 152 19.82 31.50 38.20
CA LEU A 152 19.23 32.24 39.33
C LEU A 152 19.49 31.57 40.68
N SER A 153 19.46 30.23 40.75
CA SER A 153 19.79 29.51 41.99
C SER A 153 21.26 29.62 42.36
N MET A 154 22.15 29.63 41.36
CA MET A 154 23.59 29.71 41.54
C MET A 154 24.05 31.12 41.95
N GLN A 155 23.34 32.16 41.47
CA GLN A 155 23.50 33.53 41.96
C GLN A 155 23.19 33.64 43.46
N LYS A 156 22.17 32.92 43.94
CA LYS A 156 21.73 32.95 45.34
C LYS A 156 22.54 32.04 46.26
N ASN A 157 23.04 30.92 45.73
CA ASN A 157 23.78 29.92 46.48
C ASN A 157 24.85 29.26 45.58
N GLN A 158 26.12 29.60 45.83
CA GLN A 158 27.26 29.12 45.04
C GLN A 158 27.69 27.68 45.37
N SER A 159 27.07 27.02 46.36
CA SER A 159 27.41 25.63 46.72
C SER A 159 26.98 24.57 45.69
N ILE A 160 26.20 24.95 44.67
CA ILE A 160 25.68 24.02 43.66
C ILE A 160 26.77 23.66 42.65
N LYS A 161 27.38 22.49 42.79
CA LYS A 161 28.49 22.05 41.91
C LYS A 161 28.06 21.18 40.71
N LYS A 162 26.81 20.75 40.63
CA LYS A 162 26.33 19.80 39.61
C LYS A 162 24.96 20.17 39.07
N LEU A 163 24.79 20.01 37.76
CA LEU A 163 23.51 20.22 37.07
C LEU A 163 23.24 19.10 36.06
N ASN A 164 22.06 18.48 36.18
CA ASN A 164 21.61 17.44 35.28
C ASN A 164 20.39 17.92 34.48
N LEU A 165 20.47 17.86 33.15
CA LEU A 165 19.44 18.39 32.26
C LEU A 165 19.12 17.40 31.15
N ALA A 166 17.83 17.23 30.86
CA ALA A 166 17.38 16.66 29.59
C ALA A 166 17.62 17.71 28.50
N ILE A 167 18.37 17.34 27.46
CA ILE A 167 18.80 18.26 26.40
C ILE A 167 17.91 18.15 25.18
N ALA A 168 17.71 16.94 24.67
CA ALA A 168 16.99 16.71 23.42
C ALA A 168 16.27 15.35 23.42
N LYS A 169 15.21 15.25 22.60
CA LYS A 169 14.42 14.03 22.44
C LYS A 169 14.06 13.77 20.97
N GLY A 170 14.59 12.68 20.40
CA GLY A 170 14.19 12.11 19.11
C GLY A 170 12.88 11.33 19.20
N VAL A 171 12.73 10.31 18.36
CA VAL A 171 11.55 9.43 18.32
C VAL A 171 12.05 7.98 18.36
N ASP A 172 11.70 7.24 19.40
CA ASP A 172 12.00 5.80 19.48
C ASP A 172 11.17 5.02 18.46
N LYS A 173 11.76 3.95 17.93
CA LYS A 173 10.99 2.96 17.18
C LYS A 173 10.08 2.18 18.13
N ILE A 174 8.90 1.83 17.63
CA ILE A 174 7.96 0.94 18.29
C ILE A 174 7.98 -0.34 17.48
N GLU A 175 8.46 -1.43 18.08
CA GLU A 175 8.44 -2.74 17.43
C GLU A 175 7.01 -3.21 17.15
N HIS A 176 6.87 -4.12 16.21
CA HIS A 176 5.60 -4.83 15.99
C HIS A 176 5.17 -5.51 17.29
N LYS A 177 3.93 -5.25 17.73
CA LYS A 177 3.43 -5.81 19.00
C LYS A 177 2.72 -7.14 18.82
N LYS A 178 2.03 -7.33 17.70
CA LYS A 178 1.26 -8.53 17.41
C LYS A 178 1.31 -8.85 15.93
N ILE A 179 1.63 -10.10 15.59
CA ILE A 179 1.43 -10.66 14.25
C ILE A 179 -0.07 -10.87 14.08
N ASP A 180 -0.58 -10.83 12.85
CA ASP A 180 -1.95 -11.27 12.59
C ASP A 180 -2.10 -12.75 12.96
N GLU A 181 -3.20 -13.08 13.61
CA GLU A 181 -3.50 -14.43 14.08
C GLU A 181 -4.84 -14.87 13.51
N ILE A 182 -4.92 -16.16 13.19
CA ILE A 182 -6.13 -16.81 12.72
C ILE A 182 -6.52 -17.84 13.77
N ILE A 183 -7.74 -17.77 14.27
CA ILE A 183 -8.29 -18.74 15.22
C ILE A 183 -9.45 -19.45 14.54
N PHE A 184 -9.40 -20.77 14.49
CA PHE A 184 -10.52 -21.61 14.12
C PHE A 184 -11.19 -22.10 15.40
N HIS A 185 -12.47 -21.79 15.57
CA HIS A 185 -13.29 -22.32 16.67
C HIS A 185 -14.01 -23.61 16.28
N LYS A 186 -14.07 -23.90 14.98
CA LYS A 186 -14.57 -25.15 14.41
C LYS A 186 -13.60 -25.65 13.35
N ASP A 187 -13.10 -26.86 13.56
CA ASP A 187 -12.18 -27.51 12.63
C ASP A 187 -12.94 -28.10 11.45
N ILE A 188 -12.45 -27.82 10.25
CA ILE A 188 -12.93 -28.44 9.01
C ILE A 188 -12.41 -29.89 8.94
N ASP A 189 -11.19 -30.15 9.43
CA ASP A 189 -10.45 -31.39 9.15
C ASP A 189 -10.95 -32.64 9.91
N GLU A 190 -11.72 -32.49 10.99
CA GLU A 190 -12.38 -33.65 11.63
C GLU A 190 -13.58 -34.18 10.82
N ILE A 191 -14.03 -33.48 9.79
CA ILE A 191 -15.16 -33.90 8.94
C ILE A 191 -14.71 -34.83 7.81
N TYR A 192 -13.42 -34.82 7.44
CA TYR A 192 -12.95 -35.42 6.17
C TYR A 192 -12.19 -36.75 6.30
N THR A 193 -11.97 -37.29 7.51
CA THR A 193 -11.14 -38.50 7.70
C THR A 193 -11.89 -39.78 8.04
N ASN A 194 -13.14 -39.72 8.53
CA ASN A 194 -13.87 -40.93 8.93
C ASN A 194 -15.19 -41.10 8.16
N ASN A 195 -15.20 -42.04 7.22
CA ASN A 195 -16.38 -42.45 6.45
C ASN A 195 -17.45 -43.22 7.27
N ASN A 196 -17.32 -43.30 8.59
CA ASN A 196 -18.21 -44.05 9.49
C ASN A 196 -18.64 -43.21 10.69
N LEU A 197 -19.33 -42.09 10.48
CA LEU A 197 -19.94 -41.31 11.58
C LEU A 197 -21.43 -41.61 11.70
N THR A 198 -21.87 -41.93 12.92
CA THR A 198 -23.27 -42.18 13.31
C THR A 198 -24.12 -40.89 13.31
N GLU A 199 -25.45 -41.02 13.29
CA GLU A 199 -26.40 -39.89 13.33
C GLU A 199 -26.17 -38.96 14.55
N GLU A 200 -25.75 -39.53 15.69
CA GLU A 200 -25.45 -38.76 16.90
C GLU A 200 -24.15 -37.94 16.76
N GLU A 201 -23.12 -38.48 16.10
CA GLU A 201 -21.84 -37.78 15.86
C GLU A 201 -21.98 -36.63 14.85
N LYS A 202 -22.91 -36.73 13.89
CA LYS A 202 -23.28 -35.61 13.00
C LYS A 202 -23.93 -34.46 13.77
N LYS A 203 -24.71 -34.77 14.82
CA LYS A 203 -25.39 -33.78 15.67
C LYS A 203 -24.41 -33.00 16.56
N TYR A 204 -23.25 -33.58 16.91
CA TYR A 204 -22.18 -32.89 17.65
C TYR A 204 -21.31 -31.97 16.78
N LYS A 205 -21.34 -32.14 15.45
CA LYS A 205 -20.60 -31.31 14.47
C LYS A 205 -21.47 -30.24 13.78
N SER A 206 -22.77 -30.19 14.08
CA SER A 206 -23.64 -29.15 13.55
C SER A 206 -23.37 -27.82 14.25
N ILE A 207 -23.45 -26.76 13.47
CA ILE A 207 -23.27 -25.39 13.89
C ILE A 207 -24.62 -24.78 14.16
N GLN A 208 -24.75 -24.15 15.32
CA GLN A 208 -25.93 -23.42 15.72
C GLN A 208 -25.93 -22.01 15.11
N LYS A 209 -27.12 -21.43 14.99
CA LYS A 209 -27.25 -20.01 14.67
C LYS A 209 -26.54 -19.17 15.74
N ASN A 210 -25.82 -18.15 15.29
CA ASN A 210 -24.97 -17.24 16.05
C ASN A 210 -23.75 -17.89 16.73
N GLU A 211 -23.38 -19.11 16.33
CA GLU A 211 -22.15 -19.75 16.83
C GLU A 211 -20.90 -19.16 16.14
N LEU A 212 -19.83 -18.96 16.92
CA LEU A 212 -18.55 -18.40 16.44
C LEU A 212 -17.76 -19.47 15.69
N LEU A 213 -17.33 -19.15 14.48
CA LEU A 213 -16.68 -20.10 13.56
C LEU A 213 -15.17 -19.88 13.51
N PHE A 214 -14.76 -18.63 13.29
CA PHE A 214 -13.37 -18.25 13.21
C PHE A 214 -13.19 -16.77 13.58
N GLU A 215 -11.95 -16.44 13.96
CA GLU A 215 -11.52 -15.08 14.24
C GLU A 215 -10.26 -14.76 13.43
N TYR A 216 -10.22 -13.53 12.90
CA TYR A 216 -9.01 -12.95 12.34
C TYR A 216 -8.60 -11.76 13.20
N ILE A 217 -7.50 -11.89 13.94
CA ILE A 217 -7.00 -10.85 14.82
C ILE A 217 -6.08 -9.92 14.04
N TYR A 218 -6.34 -8.62 14.12
CA TYR A 218 -5.56 -7.60 13.46
C TYR A 218 -4.14 -7.52 14.00
N LYS A 219 -3.19 -7.42 13.09
CA LYS A 219 -1.80 -7.06 13.40
C LYS A 219 -1.71 -5.67 13.99
N ILE A 220 -0.75 -5.49 14.91
CA ILE A 220 -0.39 -4.18 15.44
C ILE A 220 0.96 -3.79 14.86
N LEU A 221 0.90 -2.94 13.83
CA LEU A 221 2.09 -2.45 13.14
C LEU A 221 2.94 -1.58 14.07
N GLY A 222 4.25 -1.85 14.04
CA GLY A 222 5.26 -0.98 14.62
C GLY A 222 5.33 0.37 13.91
N LYS A 223 6.10 1.28 14.48
CA LYS A 223 6.39 2.59 13.90
C LYS A 223 7.90 2.80 13.91
N GLU A 224 8.44 3.21 12.77
CA GLU A 224 9.83 3.62 12.69
C GLU A 224 10.10 4.84 13.60
N GLY A 225 11.33 4.92 14.08
CA GLY A 225 11.82 6.06 14.85
C GLY A 225 12.87 6.88 14.08
N ARG A 226 13.35 7.94 14.70
CA ARG A 226 14.54 8.67 14.24
C ARG A 226 15.33 9.17 15.44
N ASN A 227 16.62 8.91 15.45
CA ASN A 227 17.49 9.28 16.54
C ASN A 227 17.96 10.75 16.47
N LEU A 228 18.66 11.21 17.51
CA LEU A 228 19.15 12.59 17.59
C LEU A 228 20.37 12.88 16.71
N LYS A 229 20.90 11.88 15.98
CA LYS A 229 21.89 12.09 14.92
C LYS A 229 21.24 12.25 13.53
N GLY A 230 19.93 12.05 13.44
CA GLY A 230 19.17 12.13 12.19
C GLY A 230 19.00 10.79 11.47
N GLU A 231 19.46 9.68 12.06
CA GLU A 231 19.36 8.33 11.46
C GLU A 231 17.99 7.70 11.74
N ILE A 232 17.41 7.04 10.73
CA ILE A 232 16.14 6.34 10.85
C ILE A 232 16.35 5.05 11.64
N LEU A 233 15.51 4.83 12.65
CA LEU A 233 15.44 3.58 13.40
C LEU A 233 14.42 2.67 12.74
N HIS A 234 14.89 1.86 11.78
CA HIS A 234 14.06 0.92 11.06
C HIS A 234 13.54 -0.20 11.98
N ILE A 235 12.31 -0.65 11.67
CA ILE A 235 11.71 -1.85 12.24
C ILE A 235 12.06 -3.05 11.36
N ASN A 236 12.24 -4.22 11.97
CA ASN A 236 12.52 -5.43 11.20
C ASN A 236 11.28 -5.81 10.37
N PRO A 237 11.46 -6.25 9.11
CA PRO A 237 10.34 -6.73 8.31
C PRO A 237 9.74 -7.99 8.93
N ILE A 238 8.42 -8.07 8.99
CA ILE A 238 7.67 -9.25 9.45
C ILE A 238 6.69 -9.67 8.36
N ASN A 239 6.62 -10.97 8.09
CA ASN A 239 5.62 -11.54 7.19
C ASN A 239 4.27 -11.63 7.91
N PHE A 240 3.25 -11.07 7.28
CA PHE A 240 1.90 -10.99 7.81
C PHE A 240 0.99 -11.99 7.09
N LEU A 241 0.18 -12.71 7.84
CA LEU A 241 -0.92 -13.54 7.37
C LEU A 241 -2.07 -12.63 6.93
N GLN A 242 -2.27 -12.47 5.61
CA GLN A 242 -3.46 -11.76 5.12
C GLN A 242 -4.73 -12.52 5.57
N ASN A 243 -5.80 -11.79 5.89
CA ASN A 243 -7.08 -12.40 6.26
C ASN A 243 -7.51 -13.41 5.16
N PRO A 244 -7.54 -14.71 5.47
CA PRO A 244 -7.79 -15.75 4.47
C PRO A 244 -9.29 -16.05 4.32
N PHE A 245 -10.15 -15.46 5.15
CA PHE A 245 -11.56 -15.80 5.20
C PHE A 245 -12.35 -15.03 4.15
N ILE A 246 -12.79 -15.76 3.12
CA ILE A 246 -13.76 -15.27 2.14
C ILE A 246 -15.11 -15.88 2.51
N ILE A 247 -16.13 -15.07 2.70
CA ILE A 247 -17.49 -15.54 2.98
C ILE A 247 -18.28 -15.56 1.69
N LYS A 248 -18.90 -16.71 1.38
CA LYS A 248 -19.55 -16.96 0.10
C LYS A 248 -20.95 -16.34 0.00
N ASP A 249 -21.68 -16.32 1.11
CA ASP A 249 -23.09 -15.91 1.16
C ASP A 249 -23.48 -15.44 2.57
N GLU A 250 -24.74 -15.07 2.75
CA GLU A 250 -25.28 -14.54 4.01
C GLU A 250 -25.44 -15.59 5.12
N SER A 251 -25.05 -16.85 4.89
CA SER A 251 -25.10 -17.90 5.90
C SER A 251 -24.05 -17.74 7.01
N ILE A 252 -23.06 -16.87 6.80
CA ILE A 252 -22.09 -16.43 7.81
C ILE A 252 -22.12 -14.91 7.83
N TYR A 253 -22.27 -14.31 9.02
CA TYR A 253 -22.16 -12.87 9.20
C TYR A 253 -20.92 -12.52 10.02
N THR A 254 -20.43 -11.29 9.84
CA THR A 254 -19.23 -10.80 10.52
C THR A 254 -19.55 -9.76 11.56
N GLN A 255 -18.80 -9.79 12.66
CA GLN A 255 -18.72 -8.70 13.63
C GLN A 255 -17.30 -8.15 13.64
N GLU A 256 -17.14 -6.90 13.22
CA GLU A 256 -15.87 -6.19 13.30
C GLU A 256 -15.71 -5.56 14.69
N LEU A 257 -14.59 -5.85 15.33
CA LEU A 257 -14.13 -5.26 16.58
C LEU A 257 -12.84 -4.46 16.31
N ASP A 258 -12.41 -3.68 17.30
CA ASP A 258 -11.21 -2.83 17.16
C ASP A 258 -9.93 -3.63 16.91
N ASP A 259 -9.85 -4.87 17.42
CA ASP A 259 -8.66 -5.73 17.37
C ASP A 259 -8.83 -6.99 16.48
N ARG A 260 -10.04 -7.27 15.96
CA ARG A 260 -10.32 -8.50 15.20
C ARG A 260 -11.60 -8.44 14.38
N ILE A 261 -11.76 -9.43 13.52
CA ILE A 261 -13.03 -9.79 12.88
C ILE A 261 -13.46 -11.15 13.42
N GLN A 262 -14.70 -11.24 13.87
CA GLN A 262 -15.35 -12.48 14.29
C GLN A 262 -16.37 -12.91 13.25
N TYR A 263 -16.42 -14.20 12.95
CA TYR A 263 -17.30 -14.77 11.93
C TYR A 263 -18.28 -15.73 12.58
N PHE A 264 -19.57 -15.44 12.46
CA PHE A 264 -20.64 -16.16 13.12
C PHE A 264 -21.57 -16.80 12.10
N SER A 265 -22.12 -17.96 12.46
CA SER A 265 -23.15 -18.59 11.65
C SER A 265 -24.48 -17.82 11.70
N ALA A 266 -25.08 -17.52 10.56
CA ALA A 266 -26.42 -16.93 10.49
C ALA A 266 -27.54 -17.97 10.66
N ASN A 267 -27.24 -19.25 10.38
CA ASN A 267 -28.22 -20.34 10.28
C ASN A 267 -27.72 -21.61 11.00
N HIS A 268 -28.62 -22.55 11.31
CA HIS A 268 -28.18 -23.87 11.81
C HIS A 268 -27.78 -24.78 10.65
N GLY A 269 -26.56 -25.33 10.62
CA GLY A 269 -26.12 -26.22 9.54
C GLY A 269 -24.70 -26.74 9.71
N PHE A 270 -24.00 -27.01 8.61
CA PHE A 270 -22.60 -27.49 8.61
C PHE A 270 -21.68 -26.48 7.92
N LEU A 271 -20.50 -26.25 8.50
CA LEU A 271 -19.48 -25.38 7.90
C LEU A 271 -18.86 -26.05 6.69
N ASN A 272 -18.99 -25.39 5.56
CA ASN A 272 -18.40 -25.80 4.30
C ASN A 272 -17.41 -24.73 3.83
N LYS A 273 -16.33 -25.17 3.18
CA LYS A 273 -15.37 -24.29 2.51
C LYS A 273 -15.17 -24.78 1.08
N ASP A 274 -15.48 -23.92 0.12
CA ASP A 274 -15.22 -24.17 -1.29
C ASP A 274 -14.17 -23.20 -1.87
N HIS A 275 -14.01 -23.23 -3.19
CA HIS A 275 -13.10 -22.36 -3.95
C HIS A 275 -13.51 -20.88 -3.94
N ILE A 276 -14.75 -20.55 -3.57
CA ILE A 276 -15.24 -19.18 -3.42
C ILE A 276 -15.05 -18.72 -1.98
N GLY A 277 -15.38 -19.55 -0.99
CA GLY A 277 -15.28 -19.18 0.41
C GLY A 277 -15.98 -20.13 1.37
N TYR A 278 -16.20 -19.66 2.59
CA TYR A 278 -16.90 -20.37 3.66
C TYR A 278 -18.40 -20.06 3.62
N SER A 279 -19.22 -21.07 3.92
CA SER A 279 -20.68 -20.96 4.13
C SER A 279 -21.21 -22.04 5.08
N ILE A 280 -22.46 -21.90 5.50
CA ILE A 280 -23.21 -22.85 6.31
C ILE A 280 -24.30 -23.49 5.45
N ILE A 281 -24.32 -24.82 5.40
CA ILE A 281 -25.27 -25.60 4.60
C ILE A 281 -26.27 -26.31 5.52
N ASN A 282 -27.55 -26.18 5.22
CA ASN A 282 -28.64 -26.86 5.93
C ASN A 282 -29.09 -28.08 5.11
N ASP A 283 -29.29 -29.22 5.76
CA ASP A 283 -29.47 -30.57 5.18
C ASP A 283 -30.72 -30.80 4.29
N THR A 284 -31.36 -29.78 3.75
CA THR A 284 -32.35 -29.95 2.67
C THR A 284 -31.72 -29.97 1.27
N ASN A 285 -30.47 -29.51 1.13
CA ASN A 285 -29.72 -29.48 -0.15
C ASN A 285 -28.56 -30.49 -0.24
N LEU A 286 -28.48 -31.47 0.66
CA LEU A 286 -27.55 -32.58 0.56
C LEU A 286 -28.07 -33.64 -0.43
N SER A 287 -28.43 -33.22 -1.63
CA SER A 287 -28.62 -34.12 -2.77
C SER A 287 -27.24 -34.64 -3.22
N LYS A 288 -26.75 -35.64 -2.49
CA LYS A 288 -25.64 -36.53 -2.85
C LYS A 288 -24.41 -35.80 -3.42
N ILE A 289 -23.72 -35.02 -2.57
CA ILE A 289 -22.27 -34.77 -2.78
C ILE A 289 -21.58 -36.12 -2.58
N SER A 290 -21.37 -36.82 -3.67
CA SER A 290 -20.59 -38.05 -3.68
C SER A 290 -19.13 -37.69 -3.96
N TYR A 291 -18.31 -37.70 -2.91
CA TYR A 291 -16.86 -37.54 -3.04
C TYR A 291 -16.28 -38.79 -3.71
N LEU A 292 -16.12 -38.72 -5.02
CA LEU A 292 -15.55 -39.80 -5.81
C LEU A 292 -14.35 -39.28 -6.59
N ASN A 293 -13.19 -39.90 -6.37
CA ASN A 293 -12.12 -39.96 -7.37
C ASN A 293 -12.65 -40.80 -8.56
N GLN A 294 -13.52 -40.22 -9.39
CA GLN A 294 -14.25 -40.97 -10.39
C GLN A 294 -13.81 -40.60 -11.81
N ASN A 295 -13.44 -41.64 -12.58
CA ASN A 295 -13.46 -41.60 -14.03
C ASN A 295 -14.92 -41.80 -14.47
N THR A 296 -15.70 -40.74 -14.66
CA THR A 296 -17.10 -40.87 -15.12
C THR A 296 -17.22 -40.78 -16.64
N THR A 297 -18.14 -41.59 -17.20
CA THR A 297 -18.37 -41.75 -18.65
C THR A 297 -19.58 -40.97 -19.17
N LYS A 298 -20.35 -40.27 -18.32
CA LYS A 298 -21.36 -39.27 -18.72
C LYS A 298 -21.86 -38.48 -17.50
N LEU A 299 -21.97 -37.16 -17.60
CA LEU A 299 -22.52 -36.31 -16.54
C LEU A 299 -23.73 -35.52 -17.09
N ASN A 300 -24.94 -36.04 -16.83
CA ASN A 300 -26.16 -35.48 -17.40
C ASN A 300 -27.03 -34.67 -16.42
N THR A 301 -26.83 -34.75 -15.09
CA THR A 301 -27.81 -34.13 -14.16
C THR A 301 -27.34 -33.82 -12.74
N ILE A 302 -26.04 -33.88 -12.42
CA ILE A 302 -25.55 -33.81 -11.03
C ILE A 302 -24.54 -32.67 -10.87
N ASN A 303 -24.77 -31.80 -9.87
CA ASN A 303 -23.79 -30.82 -9.42
C ASN A 303 -22.67 -31.54 -8.65
N MET A 304 -21.42 -31.43 -9.11
CA MET A 304 -20.28 -32.15 -8.52
C MET A 304 -19.25 -31.15 -7.97
N GLN A 305 -18.75 -31.44 -6.77
CA GLN A 305 -17.65 -30.71 -6.16
C GLN A 305 -16.56 -31.68 -5.71
N ALA A 306 -15.37 -31.61 -6.31
CA ALA A 306 -14.23 -32.46 -5.95
C ALA A 306 -12.88 -31.76 -6.16
N SER A 307 -11.83 -32.18 -5.47
CA SER A 307 -10.49 -31.61 -5.65
C SER A 307 -9.94 -31.86 -7.06
N ASN A 308 -10.09 -33.07 -7.59
CA ASN A 308 -9.65 -33.44 -8.93
C ASN A 308 -10.77 -34.16 -9.69
N ILE A 309 -11.17 -33.65 -10.85
CA ILE A 309 -12.21 -34.25 -11.70
C ILE A 309 -11.61 -34.61 -13.07
N LYS A 310 -11.78 -35.87 -13.49
CA LYS A 310 -11.45 -36.32 -14.85
C LYS A 310 -12.71 -36.88 -15.52
N ILE A 311 -13.22 -36.15 -16.51
CA ILE A 311 -14.41 -36.50 -17.28
C ILE A 311 -13.95 -36.92 -18.67
N ASN A 312 -14.14 -38.19 -19.03
CA ASN A 312 -13.74 -38.72 -20.34
C ASN A 312 -14.86 -38.63 -21.40
N ALA A 313 -15.93 -37.89 -21.11
CA ALA A 313 -17.13 -37.82 -21.93
C ALA A 313 -17.69 -36.40 -22.03
N ASN A 314 -18.83 -36.26 -22.73
CA ASN A 314 -19.53 -34.98 -22.84
C ASN A 314 -20.21 -34.59 -21.52
N ILE A 315 -20.27 -33.29 -21.26
CA ILE A 315 -20.93 -32.69 -20.11
C ILE A 315 -22.25 -32.07 -20.56
N GLY A 316 -23.33 -32.42 -19.87
CA GLY A 316 -24.67 -31.85 -20.09
C GLY A 316 -24.79 -30.41 -19.57
N SER A 317 -26.03 -29.93 -19.43
CA SER A 317 -26.33 -28.63 -18.84
C SER A 317 -26.22 -28.68 -17.30
N VAL A 318 -25.00 -28.78 -16.79
CA VAL A 318 -24.72 -28.95 -15.36
C VAL A 318 -23.77 -27.90 -14.82
N GLN A 319 -23.78 -27.71 -13.51
CA GLN A 319 -22.83 -26.86 -12.79
C GLN A 319 -21.75 -27.73 -12.13
N VAL A 320 -20.48 -27.47 -12.40
CA VAL A 320 -19.37 -28.30 -11.93
C VAL A 320 -18.29 -27.45 -11.28
N TYR A 321 -17.84 -27.88 -10.10
CA TYR A 321 -16.84 -27.20 -9.29
C TYR A 321 -15.65 -28.12 -9.01
N ALA A 322 -14.43 -27.71 -9.34
CA ALA A 322 -13.25 -28.48 -8.95
C ALA A 322 -11.96 -27.67 -8.83
N LYS A 323 -11.01 -28.11 -8.01
CA LYS A 323 -9.69 -27.46 -7.99
C LYS A 323 -8.94 -27.70 -9.31
N ASN A 324 -8.78 -28.96 -9.70
CA ASN A 324 -8.25 -29.34 -11.00
C ASN A 324 -9.26 -30.17 -11.79
N MET A 325 -9.49 -29.82 -13.05
CA MET A 325 -10.47 -30.50 -13.89
C MET A 325 -9.91 -30.82 -15.28
N SER A 326 -10.22 -32.00 -15.80
CA SER A 326 -9.91 -32.39 -17.17
C SER A 326 -11.15 -32.99 -17.83
N ILE A 327 -11.60 -32.39 -18.92
CA ILE A 327 -12.78 -32.79 -19.68
C ILE A 327 -12.33 -33.19 -21.09
N LYS A 328 -12.31 -34.48 -21.41
CA LYS A 328 -11.92 -34.98 -22.74
C LYS A 328 -13.08 -34.99 -23.76
N GLY A 329 -14.30 -34.66 -23.35
CA GLY A 329 -15.46 -34.49 -24.24
C GLY A 329 -15.83 -33.02 -24.50
N SER A 330 -17.05 -32.82 -25.00
CA SER A 330 -17.65 -31.51 -25.25
C SER A 330 -18.55 -31.06 -24.10
N THR A 331 -18.53 -29.77 -23.76
CA THR A 331 -19.52 -29.19 -22.84
C THR A 331 -20.79 -28.77 -23.58
N HIS A 332 -21.92 -28.75 -22.89
CA HIS A 332 -23.17 -28.15 -23.36
C HIS A 332 -23.07 -26.61 -23.34
N THR A 333 -23.92 -25.91 -24.10
CA THR A 333 -23.94 -24.43 -24.16
C THR A 333 -24.38 -23.77 -22.84
N ASN A 334 -25.16 -24.50 -22.04
CA ASN A 334 -25.68 -24.03 -20.76
C ASN A 334 -24.88 -24.59 -19.57
N SER A 335 -23.74 -25.24 -19.79
CA SER A 335 -22.91 -25.73 -18.68
C SER A 335 -22.23 -24.57 -17.96
N GLU A 336 -22.14 -24.62 -16.63
CA GLU A 336 -21.43 -23.65 -15.82
C GLU A 336 -20.28 -24.34 -15.07
N ILE A 337 -19.05 -23.99 -15.40
CA ILE A 337 -17.87 -24.70 -14.90
C ILE A 337 -16.98 -23.73 -14.15
N PHE A 338 -16.52 -24.15 -12.98
CA PHE A 338 -15.67 -23.36 -12.09
C PHE A 338 -14.48 -24.20 -11.66
N ALA A 339 -13.26 -23.69 -11.87
CA ALA A 339 -12.05 -24.39 -11.43
C ALA A 339 -10.83 -23.51 -11.14
N GLU A 340 -9.82 -23.99 -10.42
CA GLU A 340 -8.53 -23.29 -10.40
C GLU A 340 -7.78 -23.58 -11.70
N ASN A 341 -7.57 -24.86 -12.04
CA ASN A 341 -6.90 -25.27 -13.26
C ASN A 341 -7.77 -26.23 -14.06
N ILE A 342 -7.94 -25.98 -15.35
CA ILE A 342 -8.84 -26.80 -16.18
C ILE A 342 -8.32 -27.06 -17.58
N TYR A 343 -8.51 -28.29 -18.04
CA TYR A 343 -8.38 -28.73 -19.42
C TYR A 343 -9.75 -29.10 -19.99
N ILE A 344 -10.11 -28.63 -21.19
CA ILE A 344 -11.32 -29.03 -21.91
C ILE A 344 -11.01 -29.29 -23.39
N LYS A 345 -11.42 -30.44 -23.92
CA LYS A 345 -11.29 -30.72 -25.35
C LYS A 345 -12.16 -29.80 -26.20
N THR A 346 -13.47 -29.74 -25.92
CA THR A 346 -14.38 -28.82 -26.61
C THR A 346 -15.27 -28.08 -25.62
N HIS A 347 -15.23 -26.76 -25.60
CA HIS A 347 -16.03 -25.93 -24.68
C HIS A 347 -17.04 -25.07 -25.43
N LYS A 348 -18.30 -25.12 -24.97
CA LYS A 348 -19.43 -24.37 -25.53
C LYS A 348 -20.20 -23.53 -24.51
N GLY A 349 -19.94 -23.73 -23.22
CA GLY A 349 -20.71 -23.15 -22.13
C GLY A 349 -20.03 -21.95 -21.47
N ASN A 350 -20.26 -21.78 -20.17
CA ASN A 350 -19.63 -20.75 -19.34
C ASN A 350 -18.55 -21.39 -18.46
N LEU A 351 -17.36 -20.78 -18.45
CA LEU A 351 -16.22 -21.21 -17.66
C LEU A 351 -15.61 -20.05 -16.90
N GLN A 352 -15.40 -20.23 -15.59
CA GLN A 352 -14.63 -19.32 -14.75
C GLN A 352 -13.48 -20.08 -14.06
N ALA A 353 -12.23 -19.62 -14.27
CA ALA A 353 -11.08 -20.29 -13.66
C ALA A 353 -9.83 -19.42 -13.47
N ASP A 354 -8.79 -19.93 -12.80
CA ASP A 354 -7.49 -19.25 -12.74
C ASP A 354 -6.67 -19.53 -14.01
N THR A 355 -6.48 -20.80 -14.37
CA THR A 355 -5.71 -21.23 -15.56
C THR A 355 -6.52 -22.20 -16.41
N VAL A 356 -6.68 -21.87 -17.70
CA VAL A 356 -7.54 -22.61 -18.65
C VAL A 356 -6.73 -23.07 -19.86
N TYR A 357 -6.90 -24.34 -20.23
CA TYR A 357 -6.47 -24.89 -21.52
C TYR A 357 -7.67 -25.48 -22.27
N ILE A 358 -7.94 -25.02 -23.48
CA ILE A 358 -9.03 -25.53 -24.32
C ILE A 358 -8.51 -25.90 -25.71
N ASN A 359 -8.83 -27.09 -26.22
CA ASN A 359 -8.47 -27.41 -27.62
C ASN A 359 -9.41 -26.68 -28.58
N ASN A 360 -10.74 -26.79 -28.39
CA ASN A 360 -11.72 -26.15 -29.26
C ASN A 360 -12.70 -25.31 -28.43
N LEU A 361 -12.62 -23.99 -28.52
CA LEU A 361 -13.62 -23.08 -27.98
C LEU A 361 -14.64 -22.75 -29.07
N GLU A 362 -15.87 -23.23 -28.91
CA GLU A 362 -16.96 -23.11 -29.89
C GLU A 362 -18.14 -22.39 -29.22
N TYR A 363 -18.28 -21.08 -29.46
CA TYR A 363 -19.37 -20.25 -28.89
C TYR A 363 -19.39 -20.15 -27.35
N GLY A 364 -18.38 -20.69 -26.66
CA GLY A 364 -18.28 -20.63 -25.19
C GLY A 364 -17.76 -19.29 -24.67
N ASN A 365 -18.05 -19.04 -23.39
CA ASN A 365 -17.62 -17.87 -22.64
C ASN A 365 -16.61 -18.26 -21.57
N VAL A 366 -15.43 -17.63 -21.59
CA VAL A 366 -14.33 -17.93 -20.66
C VAL A 366 -13.93 -16.67 -19.91
N VAL A 367 -13.91 -16.76 -18.58
CA VAL A 367 -13.40 -15.72 -17.67
C VAL A 367 -12.27 -16.31 -16.83
N ALA A 368 -11.03 -15.85 -17.00
CA ALA A 368 -9.92 -16.41 -16.23
C ALA A 368 -8.72 -15.47 -16.05
N LYS A 369 -7.72 -15.85 -15.25
CA LYS A 369 -6.44 -15.11 -15.21
C LYS A 369 -5.60 -15.42 -16.46
N ASN A 370 -5.42 -16.71 -16.77
CA ASN A 370 -4.62 -17.18 -17.88
C ASN A 370 -5.42 -18.15 -18.77
N VAL A 371 -5.48 -17.89 -20.07
CA VAL A 371 -6.23 -18.73 -21.03
C VAL A 371 -5.34 -19.13 -22.19
N PHE A 372 -5.33 -20.43 -22.50
CA PHE A 372 -4.77 -21.00 -23.72
C PHE A 372 -5.87 -21.69 -24.52
N VAL A 373 -6.00 -21.34 -25.81
CA VAL A 373 -6.93 -22.00 -26.74
C VAL A 373 -6.19 -22.45 -28.00
N GLU A 374 -6.35 -23.71 -28.41
CA GLU A 374 -5.80 -24.18 -29.69
C GLU A 374 -6.60 -23.64 -30.87
N ASN A 375 -7.93 -23.84 -30.89
CA ASN A 375 -8.85 -23.36 -31.92
C ASN A 375 -10.01 -22.58 -31.29
N CYS A 376 -10.23 -21.35 -31.75
CA CYS A 376 -11.25 -20.46 -31.19
C CYS A 376 -12.23 -19.99 -32.27
N THR A 377 -13.52 -20.34 -32.15
CA THR A 377 -14.60 -19.97 -33.09
C THR A 377 -15.83 -19.48 -32.31
N GLY A 378 -16.31 -18.27 -32.60
CA GLY A 378 -17.48 -17.70 -31.95
C GLY A 378 -17.34 -17.45 -30.44
N GLY A 379 -16.14 -17.65 -29.88
CA GLY A 379 -15.92 -17.64 -28.44
C GLY A 379 -15.73 -16.24 -27.88
N THR A 380 -16.11 -16.07 -26.61
CA THR A 380 -15.83 -14.85 -25.83
C THR A 380 -14.82 -15.15 -24.74
N ILE A 381 -13.67 -14.47 -24.75
CA ILE A 381 -12.60 -14.69 -23.75
C ILE A 381 -12.27 -13.39 -23.03
N LYS A 382 -12.26 -13.44 -21.71
CA LYS A 382 -11.95 -12.33 -20.81
C LYS A 382 -10.85 -12.76 -19.85
N ALA A 383 -9.63 -12.27 -20.03
CA ALA A 383 -8.51 -12.69 -19.19
C ALA A 383 -7.35 -11.69 -19.08
N GLU A 384 -6.44 -11.92 -18.13
CA GLU A 384 -5.19 -11.15 -18.07
C GLU A 384 -4.26 -11.52 -19.22
N ASN A 385 -3.99 -12.81 -19.38
CA ASN A 385 -3.15 -13.34 -20.44
C ASN A 385 -3.98 -14.30 -21.31
N ILE A 386 -4.06 -14.00 -22.60
CA ILE A 386 -4.75 -14.82 -23.59
C ILE A 386 -3.72 -15.29 -24.62
N TYR A 387 -3.61 -16.61 -24.80
CA TYR A 387 -2.84 -17.22 -25.86
C TYR A 387 -3.78 -18.03 -26.76
N ILE A 388 -3.81 -17.73 -28.04
CA ILE A 388 -4.61 -18.46 -29.03
C ILE A 388 -3.70 -18.94 -30.15
N TYR A 389 -3.75 -20.24 -30.43
CA TYR A 389 -2.99 -20.80 -31.53
C TYR A 389 -3.65 -20.46 -32.88
N ASN A 390 -4.91 -20.84 -33.07
CA ASN A 390 -5.74 -20.54 -34.24
C ASN A 390 -6.97 -19.72 -33.83
N LEU A 391 -6.95 -18.42 -34.11
CA LEU A 391 -8.11 -17.55 -33.96
C LEU A 391 -8.93 -17.60 -35.25
N LEU A 392 -10.04 -18.32 -35.24
CA LEU A 392 -10.86 -18.54 -36.43
C LEU A 392 -11.84 -17.37 -36.63
N THR A 393 -13.16 -17.57 -36.57
CA THR A 393 -14.13 -16.54 -36.93
C THR A 393 -15.04 -16.11 -35.79
N ASN A 394 -15.49 -14.85 -35.83
CA ASN A 394 -16.52 -14.27 -34.96
C ASN A 394 -16.20 -14.30 -33.46
N ASN A 395 -14.92 -14.20 -33.08
CA ASN A 395 -14.51 -14.20 -31.68
C ASN A 395 -14.46 -12.79 -31.08
N ILE A 396 -14.72 -12.69 -29.78
CA ILE A 396 -14.66 -11.45 -29.02
C ILE A 396 -13.70 -11.61 -27.85
N LEU A 397 -12.60 -10.87 -27.87
CA LEU A 397 -11.51 -11.01 -26.91
C LEU A 397 -11.34 -9.75 -26.08
N TYR A 398 -11.05 -9.93 -24.80
CA TYR A 398 -10.81 -8.85 -23.86
C TYR A 398 -9.56 -9.15 -23.02
N PRO A 399 -8.36 -8.85 -23.52
CA PRO A 399 -7.11 -9.02 -22.78
C PRO A 399 -6.83 -7.85 -21.83
N ARG A 400 -6.28 -8.12 -20.64
CA ARG A 400 -5.87 -7.09 -19.66
C ARG A 400 -4.35 -6.87 -19.53
N LYS A 401 -3.54 -7.82 -19.97
CA LYS A 401 -2.08 -7.68 -20.01
C LYS A 401 -1.54 -8.09 -21.36
N ASN A 402 -1.78 -9.32 -21.78
CA ASN A 402 -1.20 -9.87 -23.00
C ASN A 402 -2.24 -10.63 -23.83
N LEU A 403 -2.24 -10.41 -25.15
CA LEU A 403 -2.88 -11.30 -26.13
C LEU A 403 -1.84 -11.78 -27.11
N ILE A 404 -1.79 -13.07 -27.39
CA ILE A 404 -0.89 -13.67 -28.39
C ILE A 404 -1.73 -14.48 -29.36
N ILE A 405 -1.64 -14.16 -30.65
CA ILE A 405 -2.25 -14.92 -31.74
C ILE A 405 -1.13 -15.53 -32.58
N ALA A 406 -1.01 -16.86 -32.56
CA ALA A 406 0.22 -17.54 -32.97
C ALA A 406 0.26 -17.97 -34.43
N ASN A 407 -0.74 -18.74 -34.89
CA ASN A 407 -0.68 -19.46 -36.16
C ASN A 407 -1.70 -18.97 -37.19
N ASP A 408 -2.96 -18.74 -36.80
CA ASP A 408 -4.00 -18.27 -37.72
C ASP A 408 -4.85 -17.15 -37.10
N LEU A 409 -5.22 -16.16 -37.92
CA LEU A 409 -6.18 -15.11 -37.61
C LEU A 409 -7.18 -15.02 -38.76
N LYS A 410 -8.29 -15.77 -38.73
CA LYS A 410 -9.33 -15.69 -39.77
C LYS A 410 -10.21 -14.46 -39.56
N SER A 411 -11.40 -14.42 -40.16
CA SER A 411 -12.16 -13.18 -40.33
C SER A 411 -13.09 -12.84 -39.15
N ASN A 412 -13.49 -11.56 -39.06
CA ASN A 412 -14.54 -11.06 -38.16
C ASN A 412 -14.23 -11.19 -36.65
N ASN A 413 -12.97 -11.08 -36.22
CA ASN A 413 -12.62 -11.08 -34.80
C ASN A 413 -12.53 -9.65 -34.24
N SER A 414 -12.95 -9.47 -33.00
CA SER A 414 -12.86 -8.18 -32.30
C SER A 414 -12.06 -8.33 -31.01
N VAL A 415 -10.97 -7.58 -30.90
CA VAL A 415 -10.19 -7.44 -29.66
C VAL A 415 -10.53 -6.10 -29.04
N ASN A 416 -11.13 -6.12 -27.85
CA ASN A 416 -11.61 -4.93 -27.16
C ASN A 416 -10.82 -4.74 -25.86
N ILE A 417 -10.15 -3.59 -25.74
CA ILE A 417 -9.33 -3.25 -24.59
C ILE A 417 -9.95 -2.05 -23.89
N PHE A 418 -10.34 -2.28 -22.64
CA PHE A 418 -10.87 -1.26 -21.76
C PHE A 418 -9.90 -1.04 -20.59
N PRO A 419 -9.91 0.14 -19.95
CA PRO A 419 -9.23 0.33 -18.68
C PRO A 419 -9.72 -0.68 -17.62
N LEU A 420 -11.02 -0.98 -17.63
CA LEU A 420 -11.74 -1.89 -16.74
C LEU A 420 -12.86 -2.59 -17.51
N PHE A 421 -13.25 -3.80 -17.10
CA PHE A 421 -14.29 -4.56 -17.79
C PHE A 421 -15.70 -3.97 -17.55
N PRO A 422 -16.69 -4.36 -18.35
CA PRO A 422 -18.07 -4.51 -17.90
C PRO A 422 -18.24 -5.94 -17.37
N MET A 423 -17.93 -6.15 -16.10
CA MET A 423 -18.10 -7.39 -15.36
C MET A 423 -18.83 -7.14 -14.06
N LYS A 424 -20.00 -7.77 -13.90
CA LYS A 424 -20.50 -8.11 -12.56
C LYS A 424 -19.54 -9.16 -11.97
N ASN A 425 -18.44 -8.72 -11.35
CA ASN A 425 -17.82 -9.32 -10.15
C ASN A 425 -16.46 -8.68 -9.80
N GLN A 426 -16.35 -8.34 -8.50
CA GLN A 426 -15.20 -7.89 -7.69
C GLN A 426 -14.36 -6.69 -8.16
N TYR A 427 -13.78 -6.65 -9.37
CA TYR A 427 -12.90 -5.54 -9.75
C TYR A 427 -13.65 -4.26 -10.15
N ASP A 428 -14.81 -4.40 -10.81
CA ASP A 428 -15.66 -3.25 -11.12
C ASP A 428 -16.40 -2.76 -9.88
N GLN A 429 -16.66 -3.65 -8.90
CA GLN A 429 -17.10 -3.25 -7.57
C GLN A 429 -16.00 -2.44 -6.88
N GLU A 430 -14.72 -2.82 -6.91
CA GLU A 430 -13.66 -2.01 -6.29
C GLU A 430 -13.59 -0.61 -6.92
N TYR A 431 -13.62 -0.49 -8.25
CA TYR A 431 -13.58 0.81 -8.92
C TYR A 431 -14.83 1.65 -8.63
N GLU A 432 -16.04 1.09 -8.76
CA GLU A 432 -17.27 1.81 -8.44
C GLU A 432 -17.36 2.13 -6.95
N ASN A 433 -16.87 1.25 -6.06
CA ASN A 433 -16.75 1.53 -4.63
C ASN A 433 -15.76 2.67 -4.37
N MET A 434 -14.62 2.71 -5.07
CA MET A 434 -13.63 3.78 -4.98
C MET A 434 -14.16 5.10 -5.54
N LYS A 435 -14.94 5.07 -6.63
CA LYS A 435 -15.60 6.23 -7.22
C LYS A 435 -16.71 6.75 -6.32
N ASN A 436 -17.53 5.85 -5.76
CA ASN A 436 -18.54 6.18 -4.75
C ASN A 436 -17.90 6.75 -3.48
N LEU A 437 -16.78 6.16 -3.04
CA LEU A 437 -16.00 6.69 -1.93
C LEU A 437 -15.42 8.07 -2.27
N TYR A 438 -14.90 8.26 -3.47
CA TYR A 438 -14.42 9.56 -3.95
C TYR A 438 -15.53 10.63 -3.91
N LEU A 439 -16.74 10.31 -4.38
CA LEU A 439 -17.90 11.19 -4.30
C LEU A 439 -18.31 11.49 -2.85
N LYS A 440 -18.36 10.46 -1.98
CA LYS A 440 -18.63 10.62 -0.55
C LYS A 440 -17.60 11.54 0.13
N VAL A 441 -16.31 11.35 -0.16
CA VAL A 441 -15.23 12.18 0.37
C VAL A 441 -15.34 13.60 -0.17
N LYS A 442 -15.61 13.79 -1.47
CA LYS A 442 -15.83 15.11 -2.08
C LYS A 442 -16.97 15.87 -1.39
N ASN A 443 -18.09 15.21 -1.12
CA ASN A 443 -19.24 15.81 -0.42
C ASN A 443 -18.91 16.14 1.04
N LYS A 444 -18.23 15.25 1.76
CA LYS A 444 -17.75 15.52 3.13
C LYS A 444 -16.76 16.69 3.17
N LEU A 445 -15.91 16.82 2.17
CA LEU A 445 -14.94 17.90 2.05
C LEU A 445 -15.64 19.24 1.80
N TYR A 446 -16.63 19.28 0.91
CA TYR A 446 -17.47 20.46 0.67
C TYR A 446 -18.22 20.90 1.93
N THR A 447 -18.89 19.96 2.63
CA THR A 447 -19.61 20.28 3.88
C THR A 447 -18.67 20.72 5.00
N THR A 448 -17.46 20.15 5.08
CA THR A 448 -16.42 20.58 6.04
C THR A 448 -15.92 21.99 5.74
N ILE A 449 -15.65 22.32 4.48
CA ILE A 449 -15.26 23.67 4.06
C ILE A 449 -16.34 24.68 4.45
N ASN A 450 -17.62 24.40 4.14
CA ASN A 450 -18.71 25.32 4.46
C ASN A 450 -18.85 25.53 5.97
N LYS A 451 -18.74 24.48 6.78
CA LYS A 451 -18.75 24.60 8.25
C LYS A 451 -17.55 25.42 8.75
N MET A 452 -16.36 25.18 8.21
CA MET A 452 -15.17 25.96 8.55
C MET A 452 -15.33 27.44 8.19
N HIS A 453 -15.92 27.76 7.03
CA HIS A 453 -16.18 29.13 6.61
C HIS A 453 -17.13 29.83 7.59
N ASN A 454 -18.24 29.18 7.97
CA ASN A 454 -19.18 29.73 8.95
C ASN A 454 -18.53 30.01 10.31
N TYR A 455 -17.66 29.11 10.79
CA TYR A 455 -16.93 29.33 12.04
C TYR A 455 -15.89 30.43 11.92
N TYR A 456 -15.18 30.50 10.79
CA TYR A 456 -14.23 31.56 10.50
C TYR A 456 -14.91 32.93 10.48
N ASP A 457 -16.04 33.06 9.77
CA ASP A 457 -16.82 34.30 9.70
C ASP A 457 -17.33 34.74 11.09
N TYR A 458 -17.76 33.78 11.92
CA TYR A 458 -18.15 34.05 13.30
C TYR A 458 -16.97 34.59 14.11
N LEU A 459 -15.78 33.99 13.99
CA LEU A 459 -14.58 34.42 14.71
C LEU A 459 -14.14 35.83 14.27
N ILE A 460 -14.17 36.12 12.96
CA ILE A 460 -13.82 37.43 12.40
C ILE A 460 -14.82 38.51 12.86
N LYS A 461 -16.13 38.27 12.74
CA LYS A 461 -17.18 39.22 13.16
C LYS A 461 -17.12 39.55 14.66
N ASN A 462 -16.61 38.64 15.49
CA ASN A 462 -16.52 38.82 16.94
C ASN A 462 -15.11 39.17 17.44
N GLN A 463 -14.12 39.36 16.55
CA GLN A 463 -12.71 39.55 16.94
C GLN A 463 -12.52 40.73 17.90
N ILE A 464 -13.24 41.84 17.69
CA ILE A 464 -13.11 43.07 18.49
C ILE A 464 -13.64 42.85 19.92
N LYS A 465 -14.71 42.05 20.08
CA LYS A 465 -15.25 41.69 21.40
C LYS A 465 -14.37 40.68 22.13
N ILE A 466 -13.76 39.74 21.40
CA ILE A 466 -12.86 38.72 21.96
C ILE A 466 -11.55 39.36 22.47
N ILE A 467 -11.00 40.33 21.74
CA ILE A 467 -9.76 41.03 22.10
C ILE A 467 -9.97 42.00 23.27
N LYS A 468 -11.09 42.73 23.31
CA LYS A 468 -11.37 43.73 24.37
C LYS A 468 -11.63 43.17 25.77
N PHE A 469 -12.11 41.93 25.91
CA PHE A 469 -12.56 41.39 27.20
C PHE A 469 -11.59 40.38 27.86
N GLN A 470 -10.43 40.06 27.25
CA GLN A 470 -9.44 39.08 27.77
C GLN A 470 -10.00 37.73 28.30
N GLN A 471 -11.25 37.40 27.96
CA GLN A 471 -11.89 36.13 28.24
C GLN A 471 -12.46 35.63 26.92
N ILE A 472 -11.89 34.54 26.41
CA ILE A 472 -12.43 33.82 25.27
C ILE A 472 -13.80 33.30 25.71
N LYS A 473 -14.88 34.02 25.38
CA LYS A 473 -16.25 33.66 25.79
C LYS A 473 -16.74 32.32 25.20
N ASN A 474 -16.00 31.68 24.29
CA ASN A 474 -16.33 30.35 23.78
C ASN A 474 -15.07 29.60 23.24
N PRO A 475 -14.26 28.97 24.12
CA PRO A 475 -13.12 28.13 23.73
C PRO A 475 -13.53 27.00 22.76
N HIS A 476 -14.75 26.49 22.95
CA HIS A 476 -15.35 25.45 22.14
C HIS A 476 -15.46 25.78 20.64
N THR A 477 -15.58 27.05 20.26
CA THR A 477 -15.70 27.44 18.84
C THR A 477 -14.35 27.34 18.10
N ILE A 478 -13.26 27.70 18.79
CA ILE A 478 -11.89 27.58 18.26
C ILE A 478 -11.47 26.10 18.21
N GLU A 479 -11.81 25.33 19.25
CA GLU A 479 -11.60 23.87 19.26
C GLU A 479 -12.34 23.19 18.09
N LYS A 480 -13.62 23.50 17.88
CA LYS A 480 -14.41 22.98 16.75
C LYS A 480 -13.82 23.37 15.40
N TYR A 481 -13.34 24.60 15.24
CA TYR A 481 -12.66 25.01 14.01
C TYR A 481 -11.35 24.22 13.78
N ASN A 482 -10.55 24.00 14.82
CA ASN A 482 -9.32 23.22 14.74
C ASN A 482 -9.59 21.74 14.44
N GLU A 483 -10.63 21.15 15.02
CA GLU A 483 -11.09 19.79 14.70
C GLU A 483 -11.54 19.65 13.24
N LEU A 484 -12.30 20.63 12.74
CA LEU A 484 -12.71 20.68 11.34
C LEU A 484 -11.50 20.86 10.41
N SER A 485 -10.52 21.67 10.79
CA SER A 485 -9.25 21.82 10.05
C SER A 485 -8.45 20.51 10.01
N GLY A 486 -8.43 19.75 11.12
CA GLY A 486 -7.87 18.41 11.17
C GLY A 486 -8.59 17.43 10.25
N SER A 487 -9.93 17.46 10.27
CA SER A 487 -10.79 16.63 9.41
C SER A 487 -10.61 16.97 7.93
N TYR A 488 -10.51 18.26 7.59
CA TYR A 488 -10.24 18.75 6.24
C TYR A 488 -8.91 18.20 5.70
N LYS A 489 -7.83 18.26 6.49
CA LYS A 489 -6.52 17.70 6.11
C LYS A 489 -6.60 16.19 5.84
N ARG A 490 -7.35 15.45 6.67
CA ARG A 490 -7.58 14.01 6.47
C ARG A 490 -8.36 13.74 5.19
N PHE A 491 -9.45 14.47 4.92
CA PHE A 491 -10.25 14.28 3.71
C PHE A 491 -9.51 14.67 2.43
N ILE A 492 -8.67 15.71 2.45
CA ILE A 492 -7.80 16.02 1.30
C ILE A 492 -6.84 14.88 1.01
N LYS A 493 -6.17 14.36 2.05
CA LYS A 493 -5.25 13.23 1.88
C LYS A 493 -5.98 12.02 1.30
N LEU A 494 -7.12 11.65 1.88
CA LEU A 494 -7.93 10.53 1.40
C LEU A 494 -8.41 10.74 -0.04
N LYS A 495 -8.85 11.96 -0.40
CA LYS A 495 -9.23 12.30 -1.77
C LYS A 495 -8.08 12.09 -2.74
N HIS A 496 -6.88 12.53 -2.37
CA HIS A 496 -5.66 12.36 -3.16
C HIS A 496 -5.29 10.87 -3.33
N ASP A 497 -5.34 10.09 -2.25
CA ASP A 497 -5.02 8.65 -2.28
C ASP A 497 -5.99 7.90 -3.20
N ILE A 498 -7.30 8.18 -3.11
CA ILE A 498 -8.31 7.58 -3.98
C ILE A 498 -8.12 8.02 -5.44
N SER A 499 -7.89 9.31 -5.70
CA SER A 499 -7.69 9.80 -7.07
C SER A 499 -6.44 9.19 -7.72
N THR A 500 -5.37 9.01 -6.94
CA THR A 500 -4.13 8.36 -7.41
C THR A 500 -4.39 6.90 -7.79
N LYS A 501 -5.16 6.18 -6.96
CA LYS A 501 -5.52 4.78 -7.21
C LYS A 501 -6.43 4.64 -8.45
N LEU A 502 -7.41 5.54 -8.61
CA LEU A 502 -8.27 5.59 -9.80
C LEU A 502 -7.45 5.88 -11.09
N SER A 503 -6.51 6.83 -11.03
CA SER A 503 -5.59 7.13 -12.15
C SER A 503 -4.76 5.90 -12.54
N CYS A 504 -4.23 5.17 -11.57
CA CYS A 504 -3.45 3.95 -11.82
C CYS A 504 -4.28 2.85 -12.51
N LEU A 505 -5.57 2.73 -12.17
CA LEU A 505 -6.49 1.80 -12.84
C LEU A 505 -6.77 2.23 -14.28
N ASP A 506 -6.99 3.53 -14.50
CA ASP A 506 -7.21 4.09 -15.83
C ASP A 506 -5.97 3.93 -16.73
N GLU A 507 -4.78 3.91 -16.15
CA GLU A 507 -3.52 3.70 -16.86
C GLU A 507 -3.22 2.24 -17.22
N MET A 508 -4.00 1.26 -16.74
CA MET A 508 -3.73 -0.15 -17.04
C MET A 508 -3.83 -0.48 -18.54
N ILE A 509 -4.68 0.24 -19.28
CA ILE A 509 -4.83 0.08 -20.72
C ILE A 509 -3.51 0.30 -21.50
N TYR A 510 -2.63 1.19 -21.03
CA TYR A 510 -1.33 1.45 -21.67
C TYR A 510 -0.30 0.35 -21.42
N LYS A 511 -0.59 -0.59 -20.52
CA LYS A 511 0.27 -1.75 -20.24
C LYS A 511 -0.11 -2.99 -21.06
N VAL A 512 -1.21 -2.93 -21.81
CA VAL A 512 -1.70 -4.04 -22.62
C VAL A 512 -0.87 -4.17 -23.89
N LYS A 513 -0.39 -5.38 -24.16
CA LYS A 513 0.35 -5.73 -25.37
C LYS A 513 -0.38 -6.81 -26.17
N ILE A 514 -0.53 -6.58 -27.48
CA ILE A 514 -1.20 -7.50 -28.41
C ILE A 514 -0.20 -7.96 -29.46
N TYR A 515 0.10 -9.26 -29.47
CA TYR A 515 1.09 -9.87 -30.34
C TYR A 515 0.42 -10.64 -31.48
N ILE A 516 0.69 -10.23 -32.72
CA ILE A 516 0.21 -10.91 -33.94
C ILE A 516 1.40 -11.63 -34.60
N GLN A 517 1.50 -12.95 -34.43
CA GLN A 517 2.61 -13.75 -34.98
C GLN A 517 2.33 -14.34 -36.36
N THR A 518 1.09 -14.31 -36.84
CA THR A 518 0.67 -15.03 -38.05
C THR A 518 0.69 -14.14 -39.29
N GLN A 519 1.04 -14.74 -40.44
CA GLN A 519 0.86 -14.12 -41.77
C GLN A 519 -0.54 -14.38 -42.33
N ASN A 520 -1.26 -15.38 -41.81
CA ASN A 520 -2.57 -15.80 -42.28
C ASN A 520 -3.65 -14.96 -41.59
N ILE A 521 -3.83 -13.74 -42.12
CA ILE A 521 -4.76 -12.75 -41.59
C ILE A 521 -5.94 -12.58 -42.55
N GLY A 522 -7.13 -12.96 -42.09
CA GLY A 522 -8.41 -12.77 -42.77
C GLY A 522 -8.94 -11.33 -42.65
N GLN A 523 -10.16 -11.13 -43.13
CA GLN A 523 -10.77 -9.80 -43.23
C GLN A 523 -11.53 -9.40 -41.95
N ASN A 524 -11.81 -8.10 -41.78
CA ASN A 524 -12.67 -7.57 -40.71
C ASN A 524 -12.20 -7.91 -39.27
N ASN A 525 -10.89 -7.95 -39.07
CA ASN A 525 -10.32 -8.12 -37.73
C ASN A 525 -10.04 -6.75 -37.11
N PHE A 526 -10.61 -6.47 -35.95
CA PHE A 526 -10.51 -5.17 -35.31
C PHE A 526 -9.82 -5.23 -33.96
N LEU A 527 -8.90 -4.30 -33.76
CA LEU A 527 -8.30 -3.98 -32.48
C LEU A 527 -8.86 -2.65 -32.00
N LYS A 528 -9.50 -2.63 -30.84
CA LYS A 528 -10.24 -1.47 -30.32
C LYS A 528 -9.78 -1.14 -28.90
N PHE A 529 -9.34 0.09 -28.69
CA PHE A 529 -8.96 0.63 -27.39
C PHE A 529 -9.96 1.70 -26.97
N TYR A 530 -10.38 1.65 -25.70
CA TYR A 530 -11.36 2.55 -25.10
C TYR A 530 -10.74 3.37 -23.94
N PRO A 531 -9.71 4.20 -24.18
CA PRO A 531 -9.09 4.98 -23.10
C PRO A 531 -10.07 6.03 -22.57
N LYS A 532 -10.07 6.25 -21.24
CA LYS A 532 -10.74 7.41 -20.65
C LYS A 532 -9.98 8.67 -21.07
N SER A 533 -10.48 9.32 -22.10
CA SER A 533 -10.08 10.66 -22.53
C SER A 533 -11.27 11.60 -22.38
N TYR A 534 -11.03 12.92 -22.37
CA TYR A 534 -12.08 13.93 -22.26
C TYR A 534 -13.19 13.80 -23.33
N ASN A 535 -12.95 13.06 -24.42
CA ASN A 535 -13.88 12.90 -25.54
C ASN A 535 -14.39 11.46 -25.78
N GLU A 536 -14.14 10.49 -24.88
CA GLU A 536 -14.64 9.10 -24.98
C GLU A 536 -14.47 8.41 -26.37
N ASN A 537 -13.47 8.81 -27.16
CA ASN A 537 -13.34 8.30 -28.52
C ASN A 537 -12.76 6.87 -28.53
N GLU A 538 -13.47 5.93 -29.16
CA GLU A 538 -12.95 4.62 -29.55
C GLU A 538 -11.76 4.80 -30.51
N LEU A 539 -10.61 4.22 -30.16
CA LEU A 539 -9.49 4.07 -31.08
C LEU A 539 -9.55 2.69 -31.70
N LYS A 540 -9.52 2.64 -33.03
CA LYS A 540 -9.72 1.41 -33.79
C LYS A 540 -8.62 1.21 -34.83
N HIS A 541 -8.08 0.00 -34.88
CA HIS A 541 -7.13 -0.46 -35.90
C HIS A 541 -7.72 -1.68 -36.62
N LEU A 542 -7.70 -1.66 -37.95
CA LEU A 542 -8.06 -2.83 -38.78
C LEU A 542 -6.80 -3.67 -38.98
N ILE A 543 -6.80 -4.88 -38.43
CA ILE A 543 -5.67 -5.80 -38.53
C ILE A 543 -5.61 -6.33 -39.98
N SER A 544 -4.42 -6.25 -40.57
CA SER A 544 -4.16 -6.64 -41.96
C SER A 544 -2.90 -7.50 -42.08
N PRO A 545 -2.64 -8.15 -43.23
CA PRO A 545 -1.42 -8.93 -43.44
C PRO A 545 -0.10 -8.17 -43.20
N LYS A 546 -0.10 -6.83 -43.26
CA LYS A 546 1.07 -5.97 -42.94
C LYS A 546 1.44 -5.99 -41.46
N ASP A 547 0.56 -6.48 -40.61
CA ASP A 547 0.70 -6.52 -39.16
C ASP A 547 1.35 -7.82 -38.65
N TYR A 548 1.84 -8.66 -39.57
CA TYR A 548 2.64 -9.83 -39.24
C TYR A 548 3.86 -9.48 -38.36
N LYS A 549 4.07 -10.26 -37.30
CA LYS A 549 5.18 -10.12 -36.33
C LYS A 549 5.20 -8.74 -35.65
N ARG A 550 4.04 -8.11 -35.48
CA ARG A 550 3.93 -6.85 -34.75
C ARG A 550 3.37 -7.03 -33.35
N VAL A 551 3.80 -6.13 -32.46
CA VAL A 551 3.15 -5.86 -31.19
C VAL A 551 2.38 -4.56 -31.28
N PHE A 552 1.14 -4.55 -30.80
CA PHE A 552 0.32 -3.34 -30.66
C PHE A 552 0.13 -2.98 -29.19
N TYR A 553 0.16 -1.69 -28.92
CA TYR A 553 -0.05 -1.12 -27.59
C TYR A 553 -0.59 0.31 -27.72
N LEU A 554 -1.14 0.82 -26.62
CA LEU A 554 -1.60 2.19 -26.54
C LEU A 554 -0.48 3.08 -26.01
N GLU A 555 -0.24 4.22 -26.67
CA GLU A 555 0.72 5.23 -26.23
C GLU A 555 0.04 6.59 -26.12
N LYS A 556 0.51 7.40 -25.16
CA LYS A 556 0.01 8.75 -24.91
C LYS A 556 1.08 9.77 -25.29
N GLU A 557 0.84 10.54 -26.34
CA GLU A 557 1.71 11.63 -26.81
C GLU A 557 0.93 12.96 -26.74
N GLN A 558 1.49 13.98 -26.07
CA GLN A 558 0.89 15.33 -25.99
C GLN A 558 -0.62 15.34 -25.65
N GLU A 559 -1.02 14.52 -24.68
CA GLU A 559 -2.42 14.33 -24.22
C GLU A 559 -3.38 13.63 -25.20
N LYS A 560 -2.91 13.17 -26.37
CA LYS A 560 -3.67 12.33 -27.29
C LYS A 560 -3.22 10.88 -27.22
N ASN A 561 -4.17 9.98 -27.44
CA ASN A 561 -3.94 8.53 -27.39
C ASN A 561 -3.82 7.98 -28.81
N TYR A 562 -2.82 7.13 -29.03
CA TYR A 562 -2.54 6.52 -30.33
C TYR A 562 -2.32 5.02 -30.18
N ILE A 563 -2.85 4.23 -31.12
CA ILE A 563 -2.47 2.84 -31.27
C ILE A 563 -1.12 2.83 -32.00
N LYS A 564 -0.09 2.30 -31.35
CA LYS A 564 1.25 2.15 -31.91
C LYS A 564 1.52 0.69 -32.19
N SER A 565 2.43 0.46 -33.12
CA SER A 565 2.96 -0.87 -33.39
C SER A 565 4.47 -0.83 -33.60
N ASN A 566 5.16 -1.89 -33.18
CA ASN A 566 6.59 -2.06 -33.41
C ASN A 566 6.89 -3.51 -33.82
N ASN A 567 8.05 -3.71 -34.43
CA ASN A 567 8.63 -5.00 -34.80
C ASN A 567 9.43 -5.64 -33.65
N ASP A 568 9.62 -4.94 -32.51
CA ASP A 568 10.32 -5.45 -31.31
C ASP A 568 9.50 -6.53 -30.59
N TYR A 569 9.54 -7.70 -31.19
CA TYR A 569 8.88 -8.91 -30.75
C TYR A 569 9.69 -9.56 -29.61
N ASN A 570 9.31 -9.32 -28.35
CA ASN A 570 10.01 -9.90 -27.20
C ASN A 570 9.67 -11.40 -27.02
N GLU A 571 10.43 -12.28 -27.68
CA GLU A 571 10.25 -13.74 -27.57
C GLU A 571 10.29 -14.27 -26.14
N ASN A 572 11.02 -13.62 -25.24
CA ASN A 572 11.13 -14.06 -23.85
C ASN A 572 9.81 -13.84 -23.08
N GLU A 573 9.06 -12.78 -23.37
CA GLU A 573 7.73 -12.55 -22.79
C GLU A 573 6.74 -13.65 -23.25
N ILE A 574 6.77 -13.98 -24.54
CA ILE A 574 5.95 -15.05 -25.13
C ILE A 574 6.28 -16.41 -24.49
N LYS A 575 7.57 -16.72 -24.33
CA LYS A 575 8.03 -17.98 -23.73
C LYS A 575 7.57 -18.11 -22.28
N LYS A 576 7.58 -17.01 -21.50
CA LYS A 576 7.08 -16.98 -20.12
C LYS A 576 5.58 -17.28 -20.06
N ILE A 577 4.78 -16.67 -20.94
CA ILE A 577 3.33 -16.93 -20.99
C ILE A 577 3.06 -18.38 -21.42
N LYS A 578 3.76 -18.90 -22.44
CA LYS A 578 3.66 -20.31 -22.84
C LYS A 578 4.02 -21.28 -21.72
N ALA A 579 4.99 -20.92 -20.87
CA ALA A 579 5.42 -21.78 -19.77
C ALA A 579 4.29 -22.03 -18.74
N LEU A 580 3.38 -21.07 -18.55
CA LEU A 580 2.22 -21.21 -17.64
C LEU A 580 1.32 -22.39 -18.00
N PHE A 581 1.30 -22.81 -19.28
CA PHE A 581 0.42 -23.85 -19.78
C PHE A 581 1.11 -25.19 -20.02
N LYS A 582 2.44 -25.28 -19.82
CA LYS A 582 3.21 -26.49 -20.12
C LYS A 582 2.74 -27.69 -19.31
N ASP A 583 2.45 -27.51 -18.03
CA ASP A 583 2.09 -28.61 -17.13
C ASP A 583 0.66 -29.10 -17.40
N LEU A 584 -0.28 -28.19 -17.72
CA LEU A 584 -1.64 -28.54 -18.13
C LEU A 584 -1.67 -29.29 -19.47
N ARG A 585 -0.79 -28.94 -20.39
CA ARG A 585 -0.67 -29.64 -21.68
C ARG A 585 -0.03 -31.02 -21.52
N LYS A 586 1.07 -31.14 -20.77
CA LYS A 586 1.78 -32.42 -20.55
C LYS A 586 0.96 -33.46 -19.81
N ASN A 587 0.14 -33.05 -18.86
CA ASN A 587 -0.63 -33.98 -18.02
C ASN A 587 -1.93 -34.48 -18.67
N ASN A 588 -2.32 -33.93 -19.83
CA ASN A 588 -3.64 -34.19 -20.45
C ASN A 588 -3.58 -34.54 -21.96
N LEU A 589 -2.44 -34.33 -22.63
CA LEU A 589 -2.06 -35.08 -23.83
C LEU A 589 -1.71 -36.51 -23.43
#